data_AF-A0A3B9Y354-F1
#
_entry.id   AF-A0A3B9Y354-F1
#
_cell.length_a   1.000
_cell.length_b   1.000
_cell.length_c   1.000
_cell.angle_alpha   90.00
_cell.angle_beta   90.00
_cell.angle_gamma   90.00
#
_symmetry.space_group_name_H-M   'P 1'
#
loop_
_entity.id
_entity.type
_entity.pdbx_description
1 polymer ?
#
loop_
_entity_poly.entity_id
_entity_poly.type
_entity_poly.pdbx_seq_one_letter_code
_entity_poly.pdbx_strand_id
1 'polypeptide(L)'
;FGSDELILERALITPRHIEFQIFGDQHGNLIHLGERECSIQRRHQKVIEESPSVALTAALREAMGTAAVAAARTVNYSNAGTVEFLLDHDGTFYFLEINTRLQVEHPVTECVTGLDLVEWQIRVAEGELLPLCQEGLRLNGSAMEVRLYAENPANDFLPVTGEILLWREPEGEGIRVENGIQSGDQVSIYYDPMLAKIIAYGSDRAAACRRLLRALETTTLLGLTSNRSYVYAVLNHPVFQAGELSTAFLADYFADWTEPVGDIPLALIAVTLAQWLEHSQLETNRGYWRNNPNRPQLYRYAVSSSDEPVDVYLTPACHNSTYRMRVAQDAEVITSVEFNEQASGEMVLTVDGHRQRVMLAHAGNTWWVQVKSGEVQLHTLELLPEPK
;
A
#
# COMPACT_ATOMS: atom_id res chain seq x y z
N PHE A 1 26.62 12.42 -4.80
CA PHE A 1 26.74 12.66 -6.25
C PHE A 1 28.18 12.78 -6.77
N GLY A 2 29.21 12.80 -5.91
CA GLY A 2 30.60 12.91 -6.39
C GLY A 2 30.96 14.25 -7.03
N SER A 3 30.09 15.26 -6.90
CA SER A 3 30.26 16.65 -7.34
C SER A 3 29.73 17.56 -6.23
N ASP A 4 30.37 18.71 -6.05
CA ASP A 4 30.03 19.74 -5.05
C ASP A 4 29.29 20.94 -5.68
N GLU A 5 28.88 20.83 -6.96
CA GLU A 5 28.11 21.88 -7.62
C GLU A 5 26.72 22.03 -6.97
N LEU A 6 26.34 23.29 -6.73
CA LEU A 6 25.05 23.66 -6.16
C LEU A 6 24.36 24.65 -7.09
N ILE A 7 23.05 24.44 -7.26
CA ILE A 7 22.16 25.34 -7.99
C ILE A 7 21.24 26.00 -6.96
N LEU A 8 20.96 27.29 -7.16
CA LEU A 8 20.01 28.04 -6.35
C LEU A 8 18.85 28.47 -7.22
N GLU A 9 17.65 28.09 -6.81
CA GLU A 9 16.41 28.38 -7.52
C GLU A 9 15.44 29.15 -6.64
N ARG A 10 14.47 29.81 -7.26
CA ARG A 10 13.40 30.46 -6.53
C ARG A 10 12.48 29.40 -5.92
N ALA A 11 12.35 29.40 -4.60
CA ALA A 11 11.41 28.52 -3.91
C ALA A 11 9.96 28.95 -4.19
N LEU A 12 9.14 28.01 -4.66
CA LEU A 12 7.69 28.16 -4.73
C LEU A 12 7.06 27.63 -3.45
N ILE A 13 6.03 28.31 -2.96
CA ILE A 13 5.34 27.93 -1.73
C ILE A 13 4.14 27.07 -2.11
N THR A 14 4.10 25.84 -1.60
CA THR A 14 3.02 24.86 -1.84
C THR A 14 2.66 24.60 -3.32
N PRO A 15 3.64 24.45 -4.24
CA PRO A 15 3.33 24.13 -5.64
C PRO A 15 2.71 22.74 -5.77
N ARG A 16 2.07 22.48 -6.91
CA ARG A 16 1.79 21.12 -7.38
C ARG A 16 2.95 20.61 -8.21
N HIS A 17 3.30 19.34 -8.04
CA HIS A 17 4.30 18.67 -8.87
C HIS A 17 3.57 18.01 -10.03
N ILE A 18 3.73 18.55 -11.24
CA ILE A 18 3.10 18.06 -12.46
C ILE A 18 4.18 17.68 -13.45
N GLU A 19 4.07 16.52 -14.06
CA GLU A 19 5.08 16.03 -14.98
C GLU A 19 4.45 15.45 -16.25
N PHE A 20 5.12 15.60 -17.39
CA PHE A 20 4.66 15.10 -18.68
C PHE A 20 5.51 13.95 -19.15
N GLN A 21 4.87 12.81 -19.41
CA GLN A 21 5.51 11.70 -20.10
C GLN A 21 5.79 12.11 -21.54
N ILE A 22 7.04 12.01 -21.98
CA ILE A 22 7.45 12.23 -23.37
C ILE A 22 7.98 10.93 -23.97
N PHE A 23 7.87 10.83 -25.30
CA PHE A 23 8.42 9.71 -26.06
C PHE A 23 8.94 10.21 -27.41
N GLY A 24 10.23 9.99 -27.68
CA GLY A 24 10.85 10.33 -28.96
C GLY A 24 11.41 9.10 -29.67
N ASP A 25 11.42 9.07 -31.00
CA ASP A 25 12.11 8.05 -31.79
C ASP A 25 13.40 8.57 -32.45
N GLN A 26 14.12 7.68 -33.13
CA GLN A 26 15.36 8.03 -33.83
C GLN A 26 15.11 8.75 -35.18
N HIS A 27 13.85 8.94 -35.56
CA HIS A 27 13.41 9.54 -36.82
C HIS A 27 12.91 10.98 -36.65
N GLY A 28 13.00 11.51 -35.43
CA GLY A 28 12.60 12.89 -35.09
C GLY A 28 11.14 13.05 -34.71
N ASN A 29 10.37 11.96 -34.56
CA ASN A 29 9.04 12.03 -33.97
C ASN A 29 9.17 12.15 -32.45
N LEU A 30 8.33 13.00 -31.86
CA LEU A 30 8.32 13.28 -30.43
C LEU A 30 6.92 13.71 -30.01
N ILE A 31 6.37 13.01 -29.02
CA ILE A 31 5.02 13.26 -28.49
C ILE A 31 5.06 13.29 -26.95
N HIS A 32 4.03 13.87 -26.34
CA HIS A 32 3.72 13.65 -24.92
C HIS A 32 2.56 12.66 -24.78
N LEU A 33 2.53 11.91 -23.69
CA LEU A 33 1.50 10.90 -23.37
C LEU A 33 0.57 11.34 -22.23
N GLY A 34 0.44 12.66 -22.07
CA GLY A 34 -0.29 13.28 -20.97
C GLY A 34 0.58 13.52 -19.75
N GLU A 35 -0.07 13.97 -18.68
CA GLU A 35 0.58 14.32 -17.42
C GLU A 35 0.32 13.33 -16.29
N ARG A 36 1.17 13.42 -15.26
CA ARG A 36 0.95 12.87 -13.94
C ARG A 36 1.05 13.98 -12.90
N GLU A 37 0.27 13.86 -11.83
CA GLU A 37 0.40 14.68 -10.63
C GLU A 37 1.07 13.86 -9.53
N CYS A 38 2.21 14.34 -9.06
CA CYS A 38 3.07 13.69 -8.07
C CYS A 38 3.24 14.58 -6.82
N SER A 39 2.24 15.44 -6.57
CA SER A 39 2.25 16.42 -5.47
C SER A 39 2.36 15.77 -4.09
N ILE A 40 1.86 14.53 -3.92
CA ILE A 40 1.93 13.83 -2.64
C ILE A 40 3.29 13.17 -2.47
N GLN A 41 4.17 13.90 -1.80
CA GLN A 41 5.57 13.52 -1.58
C GLN A 41 6.01 13.79 -0.14
N ARG A 42 6.98 13.00 0.34
CA ARG A 42 7.65 13.18 1.63
C ARG A 42 9.13 13.36 1.39
N ARG A 43 9.75 14.45 1.90
CA ARG A 43 11.20 14.71 1.72
C ARG A 43 11.65 14.54 0.25
N HIS A 44 10.84 15.02 -0.70
CA HIS A 44 11.04 14.90 -2.16
C HIS A 44 10.91 13.48 -2.74
N GLN A 45 10.48 12.50 -1.95
CA GLN A 45 10.11 11.16 -2.42
C GLN A 45 8.62 11.10 -2.70
N LYS A 46 8.24 10.79 -3.94
CA LYS A 46 6.84 10.62 -4.36
C LYS A 46 6.23 9.40 -3.64
N VAL A 47 4.99 9.55 -3.16
CA VAL A 47 4.29 8.52 -2.37
C VAL A 47 3.01 8.07 -3.08
N ILE A 48 2.28 9.02 -3.67
CA ILE A 48 1.05 8.79 -4.44
C ILE A 48 1.10 9.63 -5.70
N GLU A 49 0.77 9.01 -6.82
CA GLU A 49 0.78 9.60 -8.14
C GLU A 49 -0.55 9.37 -8.85
N GLU A 50 -1.00 10.33 -9.65
CA GLU A 50 -2.24 10.19 -10.41
C GLU A 50 -2.14 10.71 -11.83
N SER A 51 -2.93 10.12 -12.74
CA SER A 51 -3.10 10.58 -14.11
C SER A 51 -4.56 10.49 -14.53
N PRO A 52 -5.11 11.47 -15.27
CA PRO A 52 -4.58 12.83 -15.43
C PRO A 52 -4.68 13.65 -14.13
N SER A 53 -4.03 14.81 -14.09
CA SER A 53 -4.15 15.77 -12.98
C SER A 53 -5.50 16.51 -13.04
N VAL A 54 -6.14 16.67 -11.88
CA VAL A 54 -7.36 17.49 -11.73
C VAL A 54 -7.07 18.99 -11.73
N ALA A 55 -5.81 19.40 -11.52
CA ALA A 55 -5.43 20.80 -11.54
C ALA A 55 -5.39 21.39 -12.96
N LEU A 56 -5.20 20.54 -13.98
CA LEU A 56 -5.02 21.01 -15.35
C LEU A 56 -6.34 21.11 -16.12
N THR A 57 -6.68 22.34 -16.51
CA THR A 57 -7.66 22.59 -17.59
C THR A 57 -7.14 22.09 -18.93
N ALA A 58 -8.01 21.93 -19.94
CA ALA A 58 -7.59 21.53 -21.28
C ALA A 58 -6.53 22.47 -21.88
N ALA A 59 -6.71 23.79 -21.74
CA ALA A 59 -5.77 24.78 -22.25
C ALA A 59 -4.42 24.75 -21.52
N LEU A 60 -4.43 24.59 -20.19
CA LEU A 60 -3.18 24.51 -19.41
C LEU A 60 -2.42 23.22 -19.73
N ARG A 61 -3.13 22.10 -19.88
CA ARG A 61 -2.54 20.82 -20.30
C ARG A 61 -1.89 20.90 -21.68
N GLU A 62 -2.55 21.54 -22.64
CA GLU A 62 -1.99 21.78 -23.97
C GLU A 62 -0.73 22.65 -23.92
N ALA A 63 -0.77 23.74 -23.14
CA ALA A 63 0.38 24.63 -22.98
C ALA A 63 1.59 23.92 -22.35
N MET A 64 1.38 23.18 -21.25
CA MET A 64 2.44 22.43 -20.57
C MET A 64 2.96 21.27 -21.42
N GLY A 65 2.08 20.52 -22.08
CA GLY A 65 2.47 19.42 -22.98
C GLY A 65 3.29 19.93 -24.18
N THR A 66 2.92 21.07 -24.74
CA THR A 66 3.70 21.74 -25.79
C THR A 66 5.08 22.14 -25.28
N ALA A 67 5.17 22.72 -24.08
CA ALA A 67 6.43 23.08 -23.46
C ALA A 67 7.32 21.86 -23.19
N ALA A 68 6.75 20.74 -22.72
CA ALA A 68 7.46 19.49 -22.50
C ALA A 68 8.08 18.93 -23.79
N VAL A 69 7.28 18.87 -24.86
CA VAL A 69 7.77 18.44 -26.19
C VAL A 69 8.82 19.41 -26.74
N ALA A 70 8.65 20.73 -26.54
CA ALA A 70 9.65 21.72 -26.94
C ALA A 70 10.99 21.50 -26.22
N ALA A 71 10.97 21.33 -24.90
CA ALA A 71 12.17 21.08 -24.09
C ALA A 71 12.91 19.83 -24.59
N ALA A 72 12.20 18.72 -24.76
CA ALA A 72 12.77 17.48 -25.28
C ALA A 72 13.32 17.60 -26.72
N ARG A 73 12.68 18.42 -27.56
CA ARG A 73 13.16 18.68 -28.93
C ARG A 73 14.50 19.41 -28.95
N THR A 74 14.78 20.28 -27.97
CA THR A 74 16.07 21.01 -27.91
C THR A 74 17.29 20.11 -27.72
N VAL A 75 17.09 18.92 -27.15
CA VAL A 75 18.15 17.95 -26.87
C VAL A 75 18.08 16.72 -27.79
N ASN A 76 17.25 16.77 -28.86
CA ASN A 76 16.98 15.63 -29.75
C ASN A 76 16.64 14.35 -28.95
N TYR A 77 15.72 14.49 -27.98
CA TYR A 77 15.39 13.42 -27.06
C TYR A 77 14.88 12.16 -27.78
N SER A 78 15.32 10.99 -27.33
CA SER A 78 14.89 9.69 -27.84
C SER A 78 14.54 8.77 -26.68
N ASN A 79 13.66 7.79 -26.93
CA ASN A 79 13.09 6.86 -25.97
C ASN A 79 12.11 7.54 -24.98
N ALA A 80 11.75 6.86 -23.89
CA ALA A 80 10.89 7.41 -22.84
C ALA A 80 11.64 8.42 -21.97
N GLY A 81 10.97 9.50 -21.59
CA GLY A 81 11.46 10.47 -20.62
C GLY A 81 10.33 11.17 -19.92
N THR A 82 10.64 11.94 -18.88
CA THR A 82 9.64 12.77 -18.21
C THR A 82 10.16 14.18 -18.02
N VAL A 83 9.32 15.17 -18.33
CA VAL A 83 9.60 16.59 -18.06
C VAL A 83 8.81 17.00 -16.83
N GLU A 84 9.51 17.40 -15.78
CA GLU A 84 8.90 17.79 -14.50
C GLU A 84 8.69 19.32 -14.43
N PHE A 85 7.55 19.71 -13.86
CA PHE A 85 7.17 21.10 -13.64
C PHE A 85 6.64 21.31 -12.22
N LEU A 86 6.87 22.51 -11.70
CA LEU A 86 6.14 23.04 -10.56
C LEU A 86 5.03 23.96 -11.05
N LEU A 87 3.79 23.67 -10.66
CA LEU A 87 2.61 24.47 -10.97
C LEU A 87 2.19 25.28 -9.74
N ASP A 88 2.14 26.60 -9.88
CA ASP A 88 1.72 27.53 -8.84
C ASP A 88 0.20 27.75 -8.86
N HIS A 89 -0.34 28.33 -7.78
CA HIS A 89 -1.78 28.50 -7.56
C HIS A 89 -2.46 29.41 -8.61
N ASP A 90 -1.70 30.29 -9.24
CA ASP A 90 -2.18 31.21 -10.27
C ASP A 90 -2.21 30.59 -11.68
N GLY A 91 -1.78 29.33 -11.80
CA GLY A 91 -1.69 28.59 -13.05
C GLY A 91 -0.34 28.77 -13.77
N THR A 92 0.61 29.52 -13.21
CA THR A 92 1.96 29.65 -13.75
C THR A 92 2.75 28.38 -13.47
N PHE A 93 3.40 27.82 -14.49
CA PHE A 93 4.23 26.63 -14.36
C PHE A 93 5.69 26.92 -14.67
N TYR A 94 6.58 26.20 -13.99
CA TYR A 94 8.02 26.36 -14.07
C TYR A 94 8.65 25.01 -14.34
N PHE A 95 9.50 24.94 -15.36
CA PHE A 95 10.30 23.75 -15.64
C PHE A 95 11.25 23.47 -14.46
N LEU A 96 11.38 22.21 -14.09
CA LEU A 96 12.31 21.76 -13.05
C LEU A 96 13.45 20.95 -13.67
N GLU A 97 13.14 19.78 -14.22
CA GLU A 97 14.14 18.89 -14.82
C GLU A 97 13.56 17.97 -15.90
N ILE A 98 14.45 17.26 -16.61
CA ILE A 98 14.10 16.13 -17.46
C ILE A 98 14.71 14.87 -16.87
N ASN A 99 13.85 13.94 -16.47
CA ASN A 99 14.25 12.60 -16.11
C ASN A 99 14.44 11.78 -17.40
N THR A 100 15.70 11.51 -17.75
CA THR A 100 16.07 10.87 -19.03
C THR A 100 15.91 9.34 -19.02
N ARG A 101 14.82 8.85 -18.42
CA ARG A 101 14.51 7.43 -18.19
C ARG A 101 13.02 7.24 -17.97
N LEU A 102 12.58 5.98 -17.99
CA LEU A 102 11.27 5.61 -17.48
C LEU A 102 11.19 5.91 -15.97
N GLN A 103 10.04 6.40 -15.53
CA GLN A 103 9.78 6.69 -14.13
C GLN A 103 9.01 5.57 -13.45
N VAL A 104 8.99 5.56 -12.12
CA VAL A 104 8.37 4.49 -11.31
C VAL A 104 6.87 4.47 -11.55
N GLU A 105 6.29 5.67 -11.62
CA GLU A 105 4.89 6.05 -11.79
C GLU A 105 4.38 6.00 -13.24
N HIS A 106 5.15 5.46 -14.18
CA HIS A 106 4.68 5.25 -15.55
C HIS A 106 3.38 4.42 -15.68
N PRO A 107 3.03 3.47 -14.78
CA PRO A 107 1.81 2.67 -14.92
C PRO A 107 0.53 3.51 -14.92
N VAL A 108 0.47 4.65 -14.23
CA VAL A 108 -0.75 5.49 -14.28
C VAL A 108 -0.97 6.09 -15.67
N THR A 109 0.11 6.40 -16.40
CA THR A 109 0.04 6.82 -17.80
C THR A 109 -0.40 5.66 -18.70
N GLU A 110 0.16 4.47 -18.50
CA GLU A 110 -0.24 3.26 -19.24
C GLU A 110 -1.72 2.94 -19.07
N CYS A 111 -2.24 3.00 -17.85
CA CYS A 111 -3.64 2.73 -17.55
C CYS A 111 -4.61 3.67 -18.27
N VAL A 112 -4.30 4.97 -18.36
CA VAL A 112 -5.21 5.95 -19.00
C VAL A 112 -5.03 6.05 -20.51
N THR A 113 -3.88 5.64 -21.04
CA THR A 113 -3.59 5.68 -22.49
C THR A 113 -3.85 4.35 -23.18
N GLY A 114 -3.75 3.23 -22.46
CA GLY A 114 -3.77 1.87 -23.01
C GLY A 114 -2.47 1.49 -23.74
N LEU A 115 -1.39 2.24 -23.52
CA LEU A 115 -0.08 2.00 -24.12
C LEU A 115 0.82 1.23 -23.17
N ASP A 116 1.70 0.38 -23.71
CA ASP A 116 2.81 -0.24 -22.98
C ASP A 116 4.09 0.56 -23.29
N LEU A 117 4.56 1.31 -22.30
CA LEU A 117 5.70 2.20 -22.47
C LEU A 117 7.00 1.41 -22.53
N VAL A 118 7.12 0.31 -21.79
CA VAL A 118 8.32 -0.55 -21.80
C VAL A 118 8.46 -1.22 -23.17
N GLU A 119 7.37 -1.72 -23.75
CA GLU A 119 7.34 -2.25 -25.12
C GLU A 119 7.80 -1.18 -26.12
N TRP A 120 7.27 0.04 -26.01
CA TRP A 120 7.67 1.15 -26.88
C TRP A 120 9.15 1.50 -26.72
N GLN A 121 9.71 1.41 -25.50
CA GLN A 121 11.12 1.70 -25.28
C GLN A 121 11.99 0.72 -26.06
N ILE A 122 11.61 -0.56 -26.10
CA ILE A 122 12.32 -1.61 -26.84
C ILE A 122 12.20 -1.36 -28.35
N ARG A 123 10.98 -1.18 -28.86
CA ARG A 123 10.73 -0.91 -30.30
C ARG A 123 11.52 0.29 -30.83
N VAL A 124 11.51 1.40 -30.08
CA VAL A 124 12.26 2.61 -30.44
C VAL A 124 13.77 2.38 -30.37
N ALA A 125 14.24 1.61 -29.39
CA ALA A 125 15.66 1.23 -29.32
C ALA A 125 16.09 0.36 -30.51
N GLU A 126 15.19 -0.46 -31.05
CA GLU A 126 15.38 -1.24 -32.30
C GLU A 126 15.27 -0.38 -33.57
N GLY A 127 14.95 0.91 -33.44
CA GLY A 127 14.87 1.85 -34.56
C GLY A 127 13.49 1.89 -35.23
N GLU A 128 12.44 1.35 -34.61
CA GLU A 128 11.07 1.53 -35.08
C GLU A 128 10.61 3.00 -34.94
N LEU A 129 9.61 3.37 -35.73
CA LEU A 129 8.88 4.64 -35.59
C LEU A 129 7.92 4.57 -34.39
N LEU A 130 7.58 5.73 -33.83
CA LEU A 130 6.49 5.79 -32.84
C LEU A 130 5.18 5.24 -33.44
N PRO A 131 4.48 4.32 -32.76
CA PRO A 131 3.22 3.75 -33.25
C PRO A 131 2.04 4.74 -33.28
N LEU A 132 2.20 5.91 -32.68
CA LEU A 132 1.14 6.90 -32.47
C LEU A 132 1.65 8.32 -32.73
N CYS A 133 0.80 9.18 -33.27
CA CYS A 133 1.02 10.63 -33.33
C CYS A 133 0.20 11.37 -32.25
N GLN A 134 0.55 12.62 -31.97
CA GLN A 134 -0.06 13.40 -30.88
C GLN A 134 -1.59 13.52 -31.01
N GLU A 135 -2.11 13.65 -32.23
CA GLU A 135 -3.55 13.77 -32.54
C GLU A 135 -4.31 12.47 -32.26
N GLY A 136 -3.62 11.33 -32.22
CA GLY A 136 -4.17 10.02 -31.89
C GLY A 136 -4.28 9.75 -30.39
N LEU A 137 -3.57 10.51 -29.54
CA LEU A 137 -3.57 10.29 -28.09
C LEU A 137 -4.96 10.54 -27.49
N ARG A 138 -5.43 9.60 -26.69
CA ARG A 138 -6.64 9.75 -25.87
C ARG A 138 -6.30 9.35 -24.44
N LEU A 139 -6.68 10.20 -23.48
CA LEU A 139 -6.64 9.88 -22.05
C LEU A 139 -8.06 9.47 -21.65
N ASN A 140 -8.23 8.22 -21.25
CA ASN A 140 -9.53 7.67 -20.87
C ASN A 140 -9.54 7.35 -19.39
N GLY A 141 -10.53 7.85 -18.65
CA GLY A 141 -10.66 7.60 -17.22
C GLY A 141 -9.56 8.26 -16.40
N SER A 142 -9.22 7.65 -15.26
CA SER A 142 -8.17 8.08 -14.35
C SER A 142 -7.52 6.89 -13.67
N ALA A 143 -6.23 7.03 -13.35
CA ALA A 143 -5.47 6.06 -12.60
C ALA A 143 -4.73 6.72 -11.43
N MET A 144 -4.58 5.97 -10.34
CA MET A 144 -3.79 6.35 -9.18
C MET A 144 -2.85 5.20 -8.82
N GLU A 145 -1.63 5.54 -8.40
CA GLU A 145 -0.64 4.61 -7.89
C GLU A 145 -0.26 4.98 -6.46
N VAL A 146 -0.04 3.97 -5.62
CA VAL A 146 0.64 4.11 -4.34
C VAL A 146 1.90 3.26 -4.33
N ARG A 147 2.95 3.80 -3.73
CA ARG A 147 4.17 3.05 -3.42
C ARG A 147 4.06 2.41 -2.05
N LEU A 148 4.06 1.08 -2.02
CA LEU A 148 4.09 0.30 -0.79
C LEU A 148 5.55 0.12 -0.36
N TYR A 149 5.90 0.66 0.81
CA TYR A 149 7.24 0.68 1.36
C TYR A 149 7.32 -0.14 2.66
N ALA A 150 8.44 -0.85 2.85
CA ALA A 150 8.87 -1.39 4.14
C ALA A 150 9.44 -0.26 5.02
N GLU A 151 8.55 0.59 5.53
CA GLU A 151 8.87 1.71 6.40
C GLU A 151 7.84 1.77 7.54
N ASN A 152 8.21 2.41 8.64
CA ASN A 152 7.31 2.64 9.78
C ASN A 152 6.91 4.13 9.87
N PRO A 153 5.77 4.56 9.29
CA PRO A 153 5.35 5.96 9.32
C PRO A 153 5.20 6.54 10.72
N ALA A 154 4.78 5.74 11.70
CA ALA A 154 4.65 6.16 13.10
C ALA A 154 6.01 6.37 13.80
N ASN A 155 7.12 5.96 13.19
CA ASN A 155 8.47 6.13 13.69
C ASN A 155 9.37 6.79 12.62
N ASP A 156 9.00 8.00 12.20
CA ASP A 156 9.67 8.81 11.16
C ASP A 156 10.02 8.02 9.87
N PHE A 157 9.14 7.07 9.50
CA PHE A 157 9.29 6.22 8.32
C PHE A 157 10.68 5.57 8.26
N LEU A 158 11.21 5.15 9.40
CA LEU A 158 12.45 4.39 9.40
C LEU A 158 12.27 3.14 8.53
N PRO A 159 13.22 2.84 7.63
CA PRO A 159 13.19 1.61 6.85
C PRO A 159 13.14 0.38 7.76
N VAL A 160 12.32 -0.58 7.38
CA VAL A 160 12.10 -1.82 8.10
C VAL A 160 12.70 -2.96 7.29
N THR A 161 13.42 -3.83 7.97
CA THR A 161 13.91 -5.08 7.40
C THR A 161 13.25 -6.25 8.12
N GLY A 162 13.18 -7.39 7.45
CA GLY A 162 12.49 -8.55 7.99
C GLY A 162 12.07 -9.51 6.89
N GLU A 163 11.57 -10.66 7.32
CA GLU A 163 10.96 -11.65 6.44
C GLU A 163 9.50 -11.26 6.16
N ILE A 164 9.08 -11.40 4.91
CA ILE A 164 7.68 -11.29 4.52
C ILE A 164 7.02 -12.64 4.82
N LEU A 165 6.32 -12.75 5.94
CA LEU A 165 5.69 -14.01 6.34
C LEU A 165 4.44 -14.32 5.51
N LEU A 166 3.71 -13.29 5.08
CA LEU A 166 2.56 -13.45 4.22
C LEU A 166 2.38 -12.24 3.31
N TRP A 167 2.46 -12.47 2.00
CA TRP A 167 2.09 -11.53 0.96
C TRP A 167 0.86 -12.06 0.21
N ARG A 168 -0.17 -11.23 0.12
CA ARG A 168 -1.32 -11.45 -0.75
C ARG A 168 -1.62 -10.13 -1.47
N GLU A 169 -1.40 -10.13 -2.77
CA GLU A 169 -1.72 -8.99 -3.61
C GLU A 169 -3.24 -8.78 -3.72
N PRO A 170 -3.70 -7.53 -3.87
CA PRO A 170 -5.11 -7.26 -4.11
C PRO A 170 -5.51 -7.65 -5.53
N GLU A 171 -6.70 -8.21 -5.66
CA GLU A 171 -7.31 -8.54 -6.95
C GLU A 171 -8.57 -7.69 -7.17
N GLY A 172 -8.88 -7.42 -8.44
CA GLY A 172 -10.13 -6.76 -8.80
C GLY A 172 -10.10 -6.09 -10.16
N GLU A 173 -11.27 -5.68 -10.64
CA GLU A 173 -11.38 -4.93 -11.88
C GLU A 173 -10.64 -3.59 -11.78
N GLY A 174 -9.75 -3.33 -12.74
CA GLY A 174 -8.96 -2.11 -12.79
C GLY A 174 -7.87 -2.03 -11.73
N ILE A 175 -7.53 -3.14 -11.06
CA ILE A 175 -6.37 -3.21 -10.16
C ILE A 175 -5.19 -3.81 -10.93
N ARG A 176 -4.04 -3.15 -10.85
CA ARG A 176 -2.74 -3.63 -11.33
C ARG A 176 -1.76 -3.58 -10.18
N VAL A 177 -0.93 -4.61 -10.05
CA VAL A 177 0.11 -4.70 -9.04
C VAL A 177 1.43 -4.96 -9.75
N GLU A 178 2.42 -4.12 -9.46
CA GLU A 178 3.79 -4.32 -9.90
C GLU A 178 4.62 -4.57 -8.63
N ASN A 179 5.12 -5.78 -8.44
CA ASN A 179 5.86 -6.15 -7.24
C ASN A 179 7.10 -6.98 -7.58
N GLY A 180 8.05 -7.01 -6.66
CA GLY A 180 9.25 -7.85 -6.74
C GLY A 180 9.40 -8.74 -5.51
N ILE A 181 8.28 -9.12 -4.89
CA ILE A 181 8.24 -9.79 -3.59
C ILE A 181 7.25 -10.98 -3.57
N GLN A 182 7.51 -11.93 -2.69
CA GLN A 182 6.61 -13.04 -2.35
C GLN A 182 6.72 -13.40 -0.86
N SER A 183 5.82 -14.26 -0.39
CA SER A 183 5.92 -14.81 0.97
C SER A 183 7.22 -15.62 1.10
N GLY A 184 7.97 -15.40 2.19
CA GLY A 184 9.29 -15.98 2.48
C GLY A 184 10.47 -15.11 2.04
N ASP A 185 10.25 -14.02 1.32
CA ASP A 185 11.34 -13.13 0.92
C ASP A 185 11.89 -12.31 2.09
N GLN A 186 13.19 -11.99 2.03
CA GLN A 186 13.88 -11.18 3.03
C GLN A 186 14.07 -9.75 2.51
N VAL A 187 13.46 -8.78 3.21
CA VAL A 187 13.75 -7.35 3.02
C VAL A 187 15.07 -7.03 3.72
N SER A 188 16.02 -6.48 2.98
CA SER A 188 17.39 -6.19 3.45
C SER A 188 17.66 -4.68 3.47
N ILE A 189 18.77 -4.29 4.12
CA ILE A 189 19.21 -2.90 4.19
C ILE A 189 19.88 -2.38 2.91
N TYR A 190 20.15 -3.27 1.93
CA TYR A 190 21.04 -2.96 0.80
C TYR A 190 20.34 -2.23 -0.35
N TYR A 191 19.01 -2.24 -0.37
CA TYR A 191 18.21 -1.71 -1.46
C TYR A 191 17.16 -0.73 -0.95
N ASP A 192 16.51 -0.06 -1.89
CA ASP A 192 15.36 0.79 -1.60
C ASP A 192 14.23 -0.05 -0.94
N PRO A 193 13.52 0.49 0.07
CA PRO A 193 12.50 -0.26 0.80
C PRO A 193 11.19 -0.46 0.02
N MET A 194 11.08 -0.07 -1.26
CA MET A 194 9.87 -0.25 -2.05
C MET A 194 9.60 -1.74 -2.30
N LEU A 195 8.41 -2.18 -1.92
CA LEU A 195 7.97 -3.57 -2.02
C LEU A 195 7.11 -3.82 -3.25
N ALA A 196 6.15 -2.92 -3.47
CA ALA A 196 5.18 -3.02 -4.55
C ALA A 196 4.63 -1.65 -4.92
N LYS A 197 4.08 -1.57 -6.12
CA LYS A 197 3.21 -0.49 -6.59
C LYS A 197 1.82 -1.05 -6.76
N ILE A 198 0.83 -0.41 -6.16
CA ILE A 198 -0.56 -0.79 -6.31
C ILE A 198 -1.24 0.32 -7.09
N ILE A 199 -1.78 -0.04 -8.25
CA ILE A 199 -2.37 0.89 -9.20
C ILE A 199 -3.84 0.56 -9.35
N ALA A 200 -4.68 1.59 -9.32
CA ALA A 200 -6.09 1.46 -9.60
C ALA A 200 -6.50 2.39 -10.73
N TYR A 201 -7.21 1.83 -11.70
CA TYR A 201 -7.84 2.52 -12.81
C TYR A 201 -9.35 2.60 -12.61
N GLY A 202 -9.97 3.73 -12.99
CA GLY A 202 -11.41 3.93 -12.96
C GLY A 202 -11.90 4.84 -14.09
N SER A 203 -13.21 4.82 -14.31
CA SER A 203 -13.86 5.72 -15.29
C SER A 203 -13.72 7.21 -14.96
N ASP A 204 -13.48 7.53 -13.69
CA ASP A 204 -13.13 8.85 -13.20
C ASP A 204 -12.18 8.70 -11.99
N ARG A 205 -11.64 9.84 -11.53
CA ARG A 205 -10.71 9.90 -10.38
C ARG A 205 -11.31 9.30 -9.11
N ALA A 206 -12.59 9.54 -8.85
CA ALA A 206 -13.26 9.06 -7.64
C ALA A 206 -13.42 7.54 -7.66
N ALA A 207 -13.68 6.94 -8.83
CA ALA A 207 -13.72 5.51 -9.03
C ALA A 207 -12.34 4.87 -8.86
N ALA A 208 -11.28 5.48 -9.42
CA ALA A 208 -9.90 5.05 -9.23
C ALA A 208 -9.51 5.07 -7.73
N CYS A 209 -9.79 6.17 -7.03
CA CYS A 209 -9.53 6.30 -5.59
C CYS A 209 -10.27 5.25 -4.75
N ARG A 210 -11.58 5.05 -4.98
CA ARG A 210 -12.36 4.01 -4.28
C ARG A 210 -11.83 2.60 -4.53
N ARG A 211 -11.42 2.30 -5.76
CA ARG A 211 -10.81 1.02 -6.12
C ARG A 211 -9.45 0.85 -5.41
N LEU A 212 -8.64 1.90 -5.36
CA LEU A 212 -7.34 1.87 -4.68
C LEU A 212 -7.47 1.68 -3.17
N LEU A 213 -8.39 2.40 -2.53
CA LEU A 213 -8.74 2.19 -1.12
C LEU A 213 -9.14 0.75 -0.86
N ARG A 214 -10.01 0.19 -1.72
CA ARG A 214 -10.44 -1.21 -1.60
C ARG A 214 -9.28 -2.18 -1.79
N ALA A 215 -8.40 -1.93 -2.76
CA ALA A 215 -7.22 -2.74 -3.00
C ALA A 215 -6.33 -2.77 -1.73
N LEU A 216 -6.02 -1.61 -1.16
CA LEU A 216 -5.23 -1.49 0.08
C LEU A 216 -5.86 -2.18 1.30
N GLU A 217 -7.19 -2.24 1.41
CA GLU A 217 -7.89 -3.01 2.46
C GLU A 217 -7.68 -4.52 2.30
N THR A 218 -7.58 -4.99 1.06
CA THR A 218 -7.46 -6.41 0.72
C THR A 218 -6.02 -6.89 0.56
N THR A 219 -5.08 -5.98 0.35
CA THR A 219 -3.64 -6.27 0.37
C THR A 219 -3.25 -6.82 1.73
N THR A 220 -2.56 -7.96 1.75
CA THR A 220 -2.00 -8.54 2.97
C THR A 220 -0.48 -8.52 2.89
N LEU A 221 0.16 -7.90 3.89
CA LEU A 221 1.62 -7.88 4.04
C LEU A 221 1.95 -8.04 5.53
N LEU A 222 2.28 -9.27 5.95
CA LEU A 222 2.58 -9.60 7.33
C LEU A 222 4.05 -10.03 7.48
N GLY A 223 4.61 -9.82 8.67
CA GLY A 223 6.02 -10.13 9.00
C GLY A 223 6.88 -8.89 9.23
N LEU A 224 6.50 -7.76 8.63
CA LEU A 224 7.17 -6.47 8.79
C LEU A 224 6.17 -5.32 8.71
N THR A 225 6.54 -4.18 9.28
CA THR A 225 5.74 -2.95 9.19
C THR A 225 5.90 -2.32 7.80
N SER A 226 4.80 -1.79 7.27
CA SER A 226 4.78 -1.07 6.00
C SER A 226 4.01 0.25 6.10
N ASN A 227 4.10 1.09 5.06
CA ASN A 227 3.35 2.34 4.98
C ASN A 227 1.88 2.18 4.53
N ARG A 228 1.34 0.95 4.45
CA ARG A 228 0.02 0.65 3.87
C ARG A 228 -1.13 1.45 4.50
N SER A 229 -1.19 1.47 5.83
CA SER A 229 -2.21 2.20 6.60
C SER A 229 -2.08 3.71 6.43
N TYR A 230 -0.85 4.22 6.33
CA TYR A 230 -0.57 5.63 6.09
C TYR A 230 -1.08 6.08 4.72
N VAL A 231 -0.73 5.36 3.64
CA VAL A 231 -1.22 5.71 2.29
C VAL A 231 -2.74 5.53 2.16
N TYR A 232 -3.33 4.55 2.86
CA TYR A 232 -4.78 4.44 2.97
C TYR A 232 -5.40 5.68 3.63
N ALA A 233 -4.83 6.15 4.74
CA ALA A 233 -5.32 7.34 5.43
C ALA A 233 -5.20 8.60 4.56
N VAL A 234 -4.10 8.76 3.80
CA VAL A 234 -3.92 9.86 2.84
C VAL A 234 -5.00 9.86 1.76
N LEU A 235 -5.23 8.72 1.11
CA LEU A 235 -6.27 8.58 0.08
C LEU A 235 -7.69 8.83 0.63
N ASN A 236 -7.92 8.45 1.89
CA ASN A 236 -9.22 8.60 2.53
C ASN A 236 -9.44 10.03 3.10
N HIS A 237 -8.44 10.90 3.06
CA HIS A 237 -8.55 12.26 3.57
C HIS A 237 -9.45 13.13 2.68
N PRO A 238 -10.40 13.92 3.24
CA PRO A 238 -11.33 14.73 2.44
C PRO A 238 -10.67 15.70 1.46
N VAL A 239 -9.55 16.32 1.85
CA VAL A 239 -8.80 17.26 1.00
C VAL A 239 -8.14 16.54 -0.18
N PHE A 240 -7.65 15.30 0.03
CA PHE A 240 -7.13 14.48 -1.06
C PHE A 240 -8.25 14.09 -2.03
N GLN A 241 -9.41 13.68 -1.52
CA GLN A 241 -10.57 13.32 -2.33
C GLN A 241 -11.12 14.50 -3.13
N ALA A 242 -11.05 15.71 -2.58
CA ALA A 242 -11.38 16.95 -3.28
C ALA A 242 -10.38 17.33 -4.39
N GLY A 243 -9.19 16.72 -4.41
CA GLY A 243 -8.13 17.04 -5.38
C GLY A 243 -7.34 18.29 -5.04
N GLU A 244 -7.43 18.77 -3.81
CA GLU A 244 -6.72 19.93 -3.27
C GLU A 244 -5.30 19.53 -2.83
N LEU A 245 -4.47 19.16 -3.80
CA LEU A 245 -3.12 18.63 -3.56
C LEU A 245 -2.07 19.74 -3.65
N SER A 246 -0.97 19.55 -2.91
CA SER A 246 0.26 20.35 -3.00
C SER A 246 1.43 19.53 -2.46
N THR A 247 2.65 19.98 -2.72
CA THR A 247 3.87 19.38 -2.15
C THR A 247 3.98 19.52 -0.63
N ALA A 248 3.14 20.35 0.00
CA ALA A 248 3.07 20.50 1.46
C ALA A 248 1.98 19.63 2.11
N PHE A 249 1.14 18.95 1.31
CA PHE A 249 -0.05 18.24 1.81
C PHE A 249 0.24 17.31 3.00
N LEU A 250 1.28 16.48 2.93
CA LEU A 250 1.60 15.57 4.03
C LEU A 250 2.10 16.31 5.28
N ALA A 251 2.82 17.42 5.12
CA ALA A 251 3.23 18.24 6.26
C ALA A 251 2.03 18.95 6.91
N ASP A 252 1.08 19.41 6.11
CA ASP A 252 -0.08 20.17 6.60
C ASP A 252 -1.12 19.27 7.30
N TYR A 253 -1.34 18.05 6.79
CA TYR A 253 -2.44 17.18 7.23
C TYR A 253 -1.99 15.90 7.96
N PHE A 254 -0.72 15.50 7.86
CA PHE A 254 -0.23 14.21 8.37
C PHE A 254 0.99 14.32 9.31
N ALA A 255 1.37 15.53 9.74
CA ALA A 255 2.49 15.74 10.68
C ALA A 255 2.33 14.96 12.00
N ASP A 256 1.11 14.90 12.54
CA ASP A 256 0.79 14.23 13.81
C ASP A 256 0.07 12.89 13.59
N TRP A 257 0.25 12.27 12.41
CA TRP A 257 -0.42 11.01 12.11
C TRP A 257 0.07 9.89 13.03
N THR A 258 -0.88 9.07 13.50
CA THR A 258 -0.61 7.88 14.32
C THR A 258 -1.21 6.64 13.67
N GLU A 259 -0.51 5.52 13.80
CA GLU A 259 -0.98 4.22 13.33
C GLU A 259 -2.36 3.86 13.91
N PRO A 260 -3.35 3.49 13.09
CA PRO A 260 -4.63 3.00 13.59
C PRO A 260 -4.46 1.72 14.40
N VAL A 261 -5.08 1.68 15.58
CA VAL A 261 -5.11 0.46 16.41
C VAL A 261 -6.11 -0.52 15.81
N GLY A 262 -5.64 -1.70 15.40
CA GLY A 262 -6.50 -2.80 14.95
C GLY A 262 -7.42 -3.32 16.07
N ASP A 263 -8.42 -4.12 15.71
CA ASP A 263 -9.32 -4.80 16.65
C ASP A 263 -8.57 -5.86 17.47
N ILE A 264 -8.03 -5.44 18.63
CA ILE A 264 -7.23 -6.27 19.53
C ILE A 264 -8.04 -7.49 20.03
N PRO A 265 -9.30 -7.37 20.52
CA PRO A 265 -10.11 -8.52 20.90
C PRO A 265 -10.25 -9.55 19.78
N LEU A 266 -10.55 -9.13 18.54
CA LEU A 266 -10.65 -10.05 17.40
C LEU A 266 -9.32 -10.73 17.08
N ALA A 267 -8.21 -9.99 17.13
CA ALA A 267 -6.88 -10.55 16.91
C ALA A 267 -6.51 -11.60 17.98
N LEU A 268 -6.78 -11.31 19.25
CA LEU A 268 -6.59 -12.25 20.37
C LEU A 268 -7.42 -13.52 20.19
N ILE A 269 -8.70 -13.38 19.82
CA ILE A 269 -9.60 -14.51 19.51
C ILE A 269 -9.01 -15.38 18.39
N ALA A 270 -8.60 -14.75 17.28
CA ALA A 270 -8.08 -15.44 16.12
C ALA A 270 -6.79 -16.22 16.43
N VAL A 271 -5.82 -15.57 17.08
CA VAL A 271 -4.54 -16.21 17.45
C VAL A 271 -4.73 -17.31 18.47
N THR A 272 -5.59 -17.11 19.47
CA THR A 272 -5.91 -18.15 20.46
C THR A 272 -6.52 -19.38 19.78
N LEU A 273 -7.42 -19.16 18.82
CA LEU A 273 -8.05 -20.26 18.10
C LEU A 273 -7.06 -20.96 17.17
N ALA A 274 -6.19 -20.22 16.46
CA ALA A 274 -5.14 -20.77 15.62
C ALA A 274 -4.24 -21.72 16.40
N GLN A 275 -3.71 -21.26 17.54
CA GLN A 275 -2.88 -22.08 18.42
C GLN A 275 -3.61 -23.30 18.95
N TRP A 276 -4.89 -23.16 19.33
CA TRP A 276 -5.69 -24.30 19.78
C TRP A 276 -5.86 -25.35 18.68
N LEU A 277 -6.13 -24.93 17.44
CA LEU A 277 -6.33 -25.83 16.31
C LEU A 277 -5.03 -26.53 15.90
N GLU A 278 -3.89 -25.83 15.91
CA GLU A 278 -2.57 -26.42 15.64
C GLU A 278 -2.20 -27.50 16.67
N HIS A 279 -2.50 -27.29 17.94
CA HIS A 279 -2.24 -28.26 19.00
C HIS A 279 -3.26 -29.41 19.05
N SER A 280 -4.48 -29.21 18.53
CA SER A 280 -5.54 -30.21 18.52
C SER A 280 -5.40 -31.16 17.32
N GLN A 281 -4.40 -32.05 17.35
CA GLN A 281 -3.95 -32.91 16.24
C GLN A 281 -4.94 -33.96 15.68
N LEU A 282 -6.24 -33.93 16.02
CA LEU A 282 -7.23 -34.90 15.51
C LEU A 282 -8.47 -34.19 14.96
N GLU A 283 -8.71 -34.31 13.65
CA GLU A 283 -9.89 -33.75 12.96
C GLU A 283 -11.22 -34.16 13.61
N THR A 284 -11.28 -35.36 14.19
CA THR A 284 -12.47 -35.93 14.84
C THR A 284 -12.59 -35.57 16.33
N ASN A 285 -11.58 -34.92 16.91
CA ASN A 285 -11.55 -34.60 18.34
C ASN A 285 -10.80 -33.29 18.60
N ARG A 286 -11.49 -32.17 18.35
CA ARG A 286 -11.03 -30.80 18.63
C ARG A 286 -10.99 -30.46 20.14
N GLY A 287 -10.41 -31.35 20.94
CA GLY A 287 -9.97 -31.11 22.33
C GLY A 287 -11.05 -31.08 23.42
N TYR A 288 -12.28 -31.54 23.14
CA TYR A 288 -13.29 -31.73 24.21
C TYR A 288 -12.91 -32.89 25.15
N TRP A 289 -12.28 -33.95 24.64
CA TRP A 289 -11.85 -35.10 25.46
C TRP A 289 -10.55 -34.80 26.20
N ARG A 290 -10.68 -34.17 27.37
CA ARG A 290 -9.60 -33.83 28.30
C ARG A 290 -10.03 -34.16 29.74
N ASN A 291 -9.07 -34.34 30.64
CA ASN A 291 -9.33 -34.70 32.05
C ASN A 291 -10.27 -33.72 32.76
N ASN A 292 -10.36 -32.47 32.30
CA ASN A 292 -11.35 -31.51 32.77
C ASN A 292 -11.94 -30.71 31.58
N PRO A 293 -12.99 -31.22 30.92
CA PRO A 293 -13.55 -30.63 29.70
C PRO A 293 -14.18 -29.25 29.94
N ASN A 294 -14.53 -28.93 31.19
CA ASN A 294 -15.19 -27.68 31.56
C ASN A 294 -14.22 -26.60 32.07
N ARG A 295 -12.93 -26.92 32.28
CA ARG A 295 -11.95 -25.92 32.70
C ARG A 295 -11.45 -25.12 31.48
N PRO A 296 -11.61 -23.79 31.46
CA PRO A 296 -11.06 -22.98 30.36
C PRO A 296 -9.54 -23.19 30.23
N GLN A 297 -9.03 -23.27 29.01
CA GLN A 297 -7.60 -23.13 28.75
C GLN A 297 -7.22 -21.66 28.83
N LEU A 298 -6.12 -21.37 29.50
CA LEU A 298 -5.58 -20.03 29.58
C LEU A 298 -4.51 -19.87 28.49
N TYR A 299 -4.53 -18.74 27.82
CA TYR A 299 -3.50 -18.23 26.92
C TYR A 299 -3.16 -16.81 27.36
N ARG A 300 -1.90 -16.40 27.22
CA ARG A 300 -1.44 -15.08 27.64
C ARG A 300 -0.66 -14.42 26.51
N TYR A 301 -0.94 -13.14 26.29
CA TYR A 301 -0.38 -12.37 25.19
C TYR A 301 0.14 -11.01 25.67
N ALA A 302 1.24 -10.53 25.09
CA ALA A 302 1.56 -9.10 25.07
C ALA A 302 1.08 -8.51 23.72
N VAL A 303 0.48 -7.32 23.77
CA VAL A 303 0.02 -6.59 22.57
C VAL A 303 1.01 -5.46 22.34
N SER A 304 1.52 -5.26 21.13
CA SER A 304 2.57 -4.23 20.90
C SER A 304 2.15 -2.80 21.26
N SER A 305 0.85 -2.52 21.36
CA SER A 305 0.29 -1.22 21.79
C SER A 305 -0.01 -1.10 23.29
N SER A 306 0.24 -2.15 24.09
CA SER A 306 -0.08 -2.20 25.53
C SER A 306 1.02 -2.88 26.33
N ASP A 307 1.43 -2.26 27.44
CA ASP A 307 2.44 -2.83 28.34
C ASP A 307 1.87 -3.96 29.23
N GLU A 308 0.56 -4.00 29.44
CA GLU A 308 -0.07 -5.04 30.25
C GLU A 308 -0.39 -6.30 29.45
N PRO A 309 -0.05 -7.50 29.96
CA PRO A 309 -0.39 -8.75 29.30
C PRO A 309 -1.90 -9.02 29.39
N VAL A 310 -2.44 -9.62 28.34
CA VAL A 310 -3.86 -9.97 28.22
C VAL A 310 -4.03 -11.48 28.29
N ASP A 311 -4.89 -11.92 29.20
CA ASP A 311 -5.26 -13.33 29.35
C ASP A 311 -6.51 -13.65 28.51
N VAL A 312 -6.46 -14.74 27.75
CA VAL A 312 -7.60 -15.26 26.99
C VAL A 312 -7.94 -16.66 27.49
N TYR A 313 -9.21 -16.85 27.85
CA TYR A 313 -9.73 -18.12 28.34
C TYR A 313 -10.58 -18.80 27.25
N LEU A 314 -10.12 -19.94 26.72
CA LEU A 314 -10.82 -20.72 25.69
C LEU A 314 -11.52 -21.93 26.30
N THR A 315 -12.82 -22.09 26.03
CA THR A 315 -13.60 -23.29 26.37
C THR A 315 -14.23 -23.89 25.11
N PRO A 316 -13.77 -25.07 24.63
CA PRO A 316 -14.36 -25.73 23.46
C PRO A 316 -15.76 -26.27 23.80
N ALA A 317 -16.70 -26.20 22.86
CA ALA A 317 -18.00 -26.86 23.00
C ALA A 317 -17.92 -28.35 22.64
N CYS A 318 -18.85 -29.14 23.15
CA CYS A 318 -18.98 -30.54 22.82
C CYS A 318 -19.47 -30.70 21.37
N HIS A 319 -18.72 -31.44 20.54
CA HIS A 319 -19.10 -31.89 19.18
C HIS A 319 -19.27 -30.85 18.06
N ASN A 320 -18.95 -29.57 18.26
CA ASN A 320 -19.11 -28.53 17.23
C ASN A 320 -17.83 -27.70 17.06
N SER A 321 -17.69 -27.03 15.91
CA SER A 321 -16.66 -26.01 15.64
C SER A 321 -16.89 -24.69 16.41
N THR A 322 -17.56 -24.76 17.57
CA THR A 322 -17.96 -23.62 18.39
C THR A 322 -17.11 -23.55 19.65
N TYR A 323 -16.62 -22.35 19.96
CA TYR A 323 -15.75 -22.05 21.08
C TYR A 323 -16.34 -20.90 21.88
N ARG A 324 -16.19 -20.94 23.20
CA ARG A 324 -16.48 -19.82 24.08
C ARG A 324 -15.18 -19.22 24.55
N MET A 325 -14.98 -17.93 24.30
CA MET A 325 -13.78 -17.20 24.67
C MET A 325 -14.10 -16.04 25.60
N ARG A 326 -13.18 -15.75 26.52
CA ARG A 326 -13.24 -14.58 27.41
C ARG A 326 -11.87 -13.91 27.45
N VAL A 327 -11.82 -12.61 27.15
CA VAL A 327 -10.60 -11.78 27.13
C VAL A 327 -10.56 -10.96 28.42
N ALA A 328 -9.47 -11.04 29.18
CA ALA A 328 -9.42 -10.59 30.57
C ALA A 328 -9.44 -9.07 30.79
N GLN A 329 -9.31 -8.26 29.75
CA GLN A 329 -9.57 -6.81 29.83
C GLN A 329 -11.07 -6.47 29.82
N ASP A 330 -11.95 -7.39 29.39
CA ASP A 330 -13.42 -7.28 29.40
C ASP A 330 -14.05 -8.51 30.07
N ALA A 331 -13.77 -8.68 31.37
CA ALA A 331 -13.99 -9.92 32.12
C ALA A 331 -15.44 -10.48 32.19
N GLU A 332 -16.44 -9.82 31.59
CA GLU A 332 -17.84 -10.26 31.55
C GLU A 332 -18.33 -10.80 30.20
N VAL A 333 -17.68 -10.49 29.08
CA VAL A 333 -18.20 -10.90 27.75
C VAL A 333 -17.66 -12.26 27.35
N ILE A 334 -18.57 -13.24 27.25
CA ILE A 334 -18.30 -14.55 26.65
C ILE A 334 -18.67 -14.45 25.17
N THR A 335 -17.66 -14.44 24.31
CA THR A 335 -17.87 -14.42 22.86
C THR A 335 -18.06 -15.85 22.36
N SER A 336 -19.11 -16.06 21.58
CA SER A 336 -19.30 -17.30 20.81
C SER A 336 -18.54 -17.18 19.51
N VAL A 337 -17.59 -18.09 19.29
CA VAL A 337 -16.75 -18.14 18.09
C VAL A 337 -17.04 -19.43 17.35
N GLU A 338 -17.53 -19.33 16.12
CA GLU A 338 -17.62 -20.46 15.20
C GLU A 338 -16.45 -20.43 14.23
N PHE A 339 -15.66 -21.50 14.20
CA PHE A 339 -14.63 -21.70 13.19
C PHE A 339 -15.29 -22.18 11.89
N ASN A 340 -15.14 -21.40 10.82
CA ASN A 340 -15.68 -21.76 9.51
C ASN A 340 -14.63 -22.49 8.66
N GLU A 341 -13.51 -21.83 8.37
CA GLU A 341 -12.45 -22.36 7.50
C GLU A 341 -11.11 -21.68 7.78
N GLN A 342 -10.01 -22.37 7.45
CA GLN A 342 -8.65 -21.83 7.44
C GLN A 342 -7.93 -22.33 6.19
N ALA A 343 -7.32 -21.40 5.46
CA ALA A 343 -6.53 -21.69 4.28
C ALA A 343 -5.37 -20.70 4.20
N SER A 344 -4.13 -21.19 4.07
CA SER A 344 -2.91 -20.40 3.78
C SER A 344 -2.89 -18.98 4.39
N GLY A 345 -2.84 -18.89 5.72
CA GLY A 345 -2.76 -17.62 6.45
C GLY A 345 -4.07 -16.84 6.57
N GLU A 346 -5.20 -17.34 6.06
CA GLU A 346 -6.53 -16.77 6.24
C GLU A 346 -7.36 -17.62 7.20
N MET A 347 -8.10 -16.97 8.09
CA MET A 347 -9.09 -17.60 8.96
C MET A 347 -10.41 -16.84 8.88
N VAL A 348 -11.50 -17.60 8.79
CA VAL A 348 -12.85 -17.08 8.79
C VAL A 348 -13.56 -17.54 10.07
N LEU A 349 -14.06 -16.57 10.81
CA LEU A 349 -14.69 -16.76 12.11
C LEU A 349 -16.06 -16.11 12.13
N THR A 350 -17.00 -16.69 12.87
CA THR A 350 -18.23 -15.97 13.24
C THR A 350 -18.16 -15.64 14.73
N VAL A 351 -18.02 -14.35 15.02
CA VAL A 351 -17.87 -13.78 16.36
C VAL A 351 -19.19 -13.12 16.74
N ASP A 352 -19.89 -13.69 17.72
CA ASP A 352 -21.22 -13.22 18.17
C ASP A 352 -22.23 -13.03 17.03
N GLY A 353 -22.21 -13.96 16.07
CA GLY A 353 -23.09 -13.96 14.90
C GLY A 353 -22.60 -13.13 13.70
N HIS A 354 -21.48 -12.41 13.84
CA HIS A 354 -20.88 -11.63 12.77
C HIS A 354 -19.71 -12.36 12.13
N ARG A 355 -19.80 -12.64 10.82
CA ARG A 355 -18.72 -13.27 10.05
C ARG A 355 -17.58 -12.27 9.84
N GLN A 356 -16.39 -12.63 10.28
CA GLN A 356 -15.15 -11.90 10.19
C GLN A 356 -14.13 -12.71 9.39
N ARG A 357 -13.31 -12.00 8.62
CA ARG A 357 -12.13 -12.56 7.94
C ARG A 357 -10.90 -11.91 8.54
N VAL A 358 -9.94 -12.73 8.93
CA VAL A 358 -8.67 -12.31 9.50
C VAL A 358 -7.53 -12.98 8.77
N MET A 359 -6.47 -12.23 8.52
CA MET A 359 -5.22 -12.78 8.00
C MET A 359 -4.23 -12.90 9.15
N LEU A 360 -3.52 -14.01 9.24
CA LEU A 360 -2.57 -14.31 10.30
C LEU A 360 -1.31 -14.95 9.72
N ALA A 361 -0.18 -14.54 10.28
CA ALA A 361 1.11 -15.18 10.08
C ALA A 361 1.89 -15.11 11.39
N HIS A 362 2.83 -16.03 11.61
CA HIS A 362 3.64 -16.03 12.82
C HIS A 362 5.06 -16.52 12.56
N ALA A 363 5.98 -16.08 13.42
CA ALA A 363 7.37 -16.47 13.44
C ALA A 363 7.78 -16.58 14.92
N GLY A 364 8.06 -17.80 15.37
CA GLY A 364 8.19 -18.09 16.80
C GLY A 364 6.92 -17.71 17.57
N ASN A 365 7.09 -16.90 18.62
CA ASN A 365 6.00 -16.44 19.49
C ASN A 365 5.32 -15.14 19.02
N THR A 366 5.81 -14.53 17.94
CA THR A 366 5.22 -13.29 17.40
C THR A 366 4.19 -13.64 16.34
N TRP A 367 3.01 -13.08 16.48
CA TRP A 367 1.88 -13.19 15.56
C TRP A 367 1.59 -11.82 14.96
N TRP A 368 1.38 -11.79 13.66
CA TRP A 368 0.90 -10.64 12.91
C TRP A 368 -0.52 -10.95 12.45
N VAL A 369 -1.45 -10.07 12.76
CA VAL A 369 -2.86 -10.26 12.44
C VAL A 369 -3.37 -9.03 11.71
N GLN A 370 -3.86 -9.20 10.49
CA GLN A 370 -4.62 -8.16 9.80
C GLN A 370 -6.11 -8.40 9.96
N VAL A 371 -6.77 -7.39 10.49
CA VAL A 371 -8.22 -7.27 10.63
C VAL A 371 -8.71 -6.10 9.79
N LYS A 372 -10.03 -5.91 9.67
CA LYS A 372 -10.59 -4.83 8.86
C LYS A 372 -10.14 -3.43 9.32
N SER A 373 -9.97 -3.22 10.62
CA SER A 373 -9.60 -1.92 11.19
C SER A 373 -8.10 -1.62 11.19
N GLY A 374 -7.24 -2.59 10.86
CA GLY A 374 -5.79 -2.41 10.89
C GLY A 374 -5.04 -3.70 11.13
N GLU A 375 -3.78 -3.56 11.52
CA GLU A 375 -2.90 -4.67 11.88
C GLU A 375 -2.68 -4.69 13.40
N VAL A 376 -2.57 -5.89 13.96
CA VAL A 376 -2.26 -6.12 15.37
C VAL A 376 -1.09 -7.09 15.45
N GLN A 377 -0.07 -6.71 16.19
CA GLN A 377 1.03 -7.60 16.54
C GLN A 377 0.85 -8.10 17.97
N LEU A 378 0.94 -9.42 18.14
CA LEU A 378 0.77 -10.12 19.41
C LEU A 378 1.99 -10.99 19.69
N HIS A 379 2.41 -11.05 20.94
CA HIS A 379 3.45 -11.98 21.38
C HIS A 379 2.86 -12.96 22.39
N THR A 380 2.94 -14.26 22.08
CA THR A 380 2.55 -15.32 23.03
C THR A 380 3.54 -15.34 24.20
N LEU A 381 3.01 -15.33 25.42
CA LEU A 381 3.80 -15.43 26.65
C LEU A 381 3.63 -16.81 27.27
N GLU A 382 4.73 -17.39 27.76
CA GLU A 382 4.66 -18.64 28.51
C GLU A 382 3.96 -18.43 29.86
N LEU A 383 3.12 -19.39 30.24
CA LEU A 383 2.37 -19.35 31.50
C LEU A 383 3.19 -19.81 32.70
N LEU A 384 4.32 -20.47 32.45
CA LEU A 384 5.27 -20.93 33.46
C LEU A 384 6.66 -20.37 33.08
N PRO A 385 7.51 -19.99 34.05
CA PRO A 385 8.89 -19.67 33.72
C PRO A 385 9.59 -20.90 33.13
N GLU A 386 10.48 -20.71 32.16
CA GLU A 386 11.32 -21.80 31.65
C GLU A 386 11.99 -22.52 32.83
N PRO A 387 11.93 -23.86 32.89
CA PRO A 387 12.63 -24.60 33.92
C PRO A 387 14.13 -24.30 33.81
N LYS A 388 14.68 -23.68 34.86
CA LYS A 388 16.11 -23.35 34.98
C LYS A 388 17.02 -24.57 34.95
#